data_AF-A0A150US61-F1
#
_entry.id   AF-A0A150US61-F1
#
_cell.length_a   1.000
_cell.length_b   1.000
_cell.length_c   1.000
_cell.angle_alpha   90.00
_cell.angle_beta   90.00
_cell.angle_gamma   90.00
#
_symmetry.space_group_name_H-M   'P 1'
#
loop_
_entity.id
_entity.type
_entity.pdbx_description
1 polymer ?
#
loop_
_entity_poly.entity_id
_entity_poly.type
_entity_poly.pdbx_seq_one_letter_code
_entity_poly.pdbx_strand_id
1 'polypeptide(L)'
;MSSTSLYDASAIATPVTATPPTGTYAISLSTPQETQAACLVESDQAAAWSCNLAGDPGEAIAVSIPPNTNQLGAFIFYASDNQQISYGTQMSFMETTFAPFITVQDNNDPQSGPAYYFSQFYDKLVVVPESALSTASSSKSKRQIHLDESWLQQKQVVQAGERPWFCVWNNTFVEGFIFIERHVVETVAITTSAPKSTANSSTSPTTSSPPVATSNSAGPTSSISSLTTTMTMASATATYDGPASAYPGWAAQQQAAHSSAIPNKNGDMAKTWSRRAKRQNMNGLYESLQIYPYVVKIEERRLPGNTVSPYCQQYQILNDGSYNWVPNANGDPIIINLSEQDPGYGAYQSAGIAGTKKEKRQNVVGGCHCQWTSGQSI
;
A
#
# COMPACT_ATOMS: atom_id res chain seq x y z
N MET A 1 5.13 31.86 -3.25
CA MET A 1 3.79 31.25 -3.34
C MET A 1 3.87 30.24 -4.48
N SER A 2 4.05 28.96 -4.17
CA SER A 2 3.99 27.91 -5.19
C SER A 2 2.53 27.79 -5.60
N SER A 3 2.20 28.01 -6.88
CA SER A 3 0.84 27.82 -7.37
C SER A 3 0.55 26.31 -7.34
N THR A 4 -0.26 25.86 -6.38
CA THR A 4 -0.82 24.50 -6.42
C THR A 4 -1.58 24.36 -7.73
N SER A 5 -1.09 23.51 -8.62
CA SER A 5 -1.76 23.23 -9.89
C SER A 5 -2.96 22.34 -9.58
N LEU A 6 -4.16 22.85 -9.83
CA LEU A 6 -5.41 22.11 -9.67
C LEU A 6 -5.73 21.44 -11.00
N TYR A 7 -5.75 20.12 -11.01
CA TYR A 7 -5.87 19.34 -12.24
C TYR A 7 -7.33 19.15 -12.68
N ASP A 8 -8.19 18.85 -11.72
CA ASP A 8 -9.62 18.55 -11.86
C ASP A 8 -10.47 19.36 -10.87
N ALA A 9 -9.89 20.43 -10.33
CA ALA A 9 -10.54 21.26 -9.33
C ALA A 9 -10.41 22.74 -9.70
N SER A 10 -11.27 23.57 -9.12
CA SER A 10 -11.20 25.02 -9.28
C SER A 10 -11.33 25.69 -7.93
N ALA A 11 -10.39 26.58 -7.61
CA ALA A 11 -10.38 27.28 -6.34
C ALA A 11 -11.65 28.13 -6.19
N ILE A 12 -12.26 28.05 -5.01
CA ILE A 12 -13.41 28.85 -4.63
C ILE A 12 -13.11 29.58 -3.31
N ALA A 13 -13.91 30.58 -2.98
CA ALA A 13 -13.83 31.22 -1.67
C ALA A 13 -14.18 30.21 -0.57
N THR A 14 -13.51 30.31 0.58
CA THR A 14 -13.77 29.41 1.71
C THR A 14 -15.23 29.54 2.17
N PRO A 15 -15.99 28.44 2.28
CA PRO A 15 -17.39 28.49 2.66
C PRO A 15 -17.45 28.86 4.15
N VAL A 16 -18.33 29.78 4.52
CA VAL A 16 -18.47 30.23 5.92
C VAL A 16 -19.26 29.25 6.79
N THR A 17 -19.82 28.18 6.21
CA THR A 17 -20.90 27.39 6.82
C THR A 17 -20.46 26.10 7.51
N ALA A 18 -19.30 25.50 7.17
CA ALA A 18 -18.78 24.32 7.87
C ALA A 18 -17.27 24.10 7.65
N THR A 19 -16.57 23.74 8.73
CA THR A 19 -15.15 23.32 8.70
C THR A 19 -15.03 21.80 8.91
N PRO A 20 -14.07 21.12 8.27
CA PRO A 20 -13.84 19.70 8.50
C PRO A 20 -13.44 19.45 9.97
N PRO A 21 -13.96 18.42 10.63
CA PRO A 21 -13.65 18.14 12.02
C PRO A 21 -12.18 17.76 12.16
N THR A 22 -11.52 18.34 13.16
CA THR A 22 -10.14 18.02 13.52
C THR A 22 -10.08 16.73 14.32
N GLY A 23 -9.07 15.92 14.06
CA GLY A 23 -8.86 14.65 14.73
C GLY A 23 -8.27 13.61 13.79
N THR A 24 -8.17 12.39 14.29
CA THR A 24 -7.76 11.22 13.52
C THR A 24 -8.97 10.32 13.32
N TYR A 25 -9.21 9.92 12.08
CA TYR A 25 -10.40 9.17 11.70
C TYR A 25 -10.07 8.07 10.72
N ALA A 26 -10.81 6.96 10.79
CA ALA A 26 -10.78 5.93 9.77
C ALA A 26 -11.50 6.45 8.52
N ILE A 27 -10.93 6.17 7.34
CA ILE A 27 -11.62 6.30 6.06
C ILE A 27 -11.76 4.92 5.43
N SER A 28 -13.00 4.54 5.13
CA SER A 28 -13.29 3.29 4.42
C SER A 28 -13.41 3.61 2.94
N LEU A 29 -12.34 3.37 2.19
CA LEU A 29 -12.30 3.60 0.74
C LEU A 29 -13.05 2.49 0.00
N SER A 30 -13.88 2.88 -0.97
CA SER A 30 -14.65 1.97 -1.82
C SER A 30 -13.77 1.07 -2.69
N THR A 31 -14.39 0.16 -3.45
CA THR A 31 -13.76 -0.32 -4.68
C THR A 31 -13.47 0.87 -5.62
N PRO A 32 -12.42 0.81 -6.46
CA PRO A 32 -12.09 1.93 -7.33
C PRO A 32 -13.26 2.26 -8.26
N GLN A 33 -13.64 3.54 -8.29
CA GLN A 33 -14.68 4.05 -9.17
C GLN A 33 -14.15 4.31 -10.57
N GLU A 34 -12.86 4.70 -10.66
CA GLU A 34 -12.15 4.89 -11.91
C GLU A 34 -10.77 4.25 -11.82
N THR A 35 -10.35 3.62 -12.91
CA THR A 35 -9.06 2.94 -13.04
C THR A 35 -8.55 3.11 -14.45
N GLN A 36 -7.32 3.60 -14.58
CA GLN A 36 -6.62 3.72 -15.85
C GLN A 36 -5.16 3.34 -15.63
N ALA A 37 -4.64 2.49 -16.50
CA ALA A 37 -3.21 2.14 -16.56
C ALA A 37 -2.60 2.59 -17.89
N ALA A 38 -3.22 3.56 -18.57
CA ALA A 38 -2.91 3.92 -19.94
C ALA A 38 -1.61 4.72 -20.11
N CYS A 39 -0.97 5.11 -19.00
CA CYS A 39 0.38 5.68 -19.03
C CYS A 39 1.44 4.64 -19.38
N LEU A 40 1.16 3.34 -19.18
CA LEU A 40 2.08 2.28 -19.53
C LEU A 40 2.02 2.01 -21.03
N VAL A 41 3.13 2.32 -21.71
CA VAL A 41 3.26 2.20 -23.18
C VAL A 41 3.19 0.75 -23.61
N GLU A 42 3.78 -0.15 -22.83
CA GLU A 42 3.80 -1.58 -23.10
C GLU A 42 2.59 -2.26 -22.45
N SER A 43 1.72 -2.83 -23.28
CA SER A 43 0.46 -3.42 -22.80
C SER A 43 0.65 -4.59 -21.82
N ASP A 44 1.77 -5.31 -21.90
CA ASP A 44 2.10 -6.41 -20.99
C ASP A 44 2.61 -5.93 -19.63
N GLN A 45 2.80 -4.61 -19.46
CA GLN A 45 3.15 -3.99 -18.18
C GLN A 45 1.92 -3.47 -17.43
N ALA A 46 0.73 -3.43 -18.06
CA ALA A 46 -0.46 -2.77 -17.51
C ALA A 46 -0.81 -3.22 -16.08
N ALA A 47 -0.57 -4.49 -15.74
CA ALA A 47 -0.81 -5.03 -14.39
C ALA A 47 0.03 -4.33 -13.29
N ALA A 48 1.16 -3.72 -13.64
CA ALA A 48 2.02 -2.99 -12.70
C ALA A 48 1.34 -1.77 -12.08
N TRP A 49 0.26 -1.27 -12.70
CA TRP A 49 -0.62 -0.24 -12.14
C TRP A 49 -1.96 -0.88 -11.74
N SER A 50 -2.31 -0.82 -10.46
CA SER A 50 -3.58 -1.32 -9.94
C SER A 50 -4.23 -0.28 -9.03
N CYS A 51 -5.55 -0.25 -9.02
CA CYS A 51 -6.35 0.56 -8.10
C CYS A 51 -7.07 -0.30 -7.04
N ASN A 52 -6.83 -1.61 -7.03
CA ASN A 52 -7.43 -2.49 -6.05
C ASN A 52 -6.62 -2.43 -4.75
N LEU A 53 -7.22 -1.86 -3.72
CA LEU A 53 -6.61 -1.74 -2.39
C LEU A 53 -6.49 -3.12 -1.75
N ALA A 54 -5.26 -3.58 -1.56
CA ALA A 54 -4.92 -4.91 -1.11
C ALA A 54 -4.96 -5.02 0.41
N GLY A 55 -5.37 -6.19 0.91
CA GLY A 55 -5.45 -6.46 2.35
C GLY A 55 -6.69 -5.87 3.02
N ASP A 56 -6.63 -5.87 4.36
CA ASP A 56 -7.68 -5.34 5.23
C ASP A 56 -7.74 -3.81 5.18
N PRO A 57 -8.93 -3.20 5.36
CA PRO A 57 -9.03 -1.75 5.49
C PRO A 57 -8.13 -1.24 6.62
N GLY A 58 -7.34 -0.20 6.32
CA GLY A 58 -6.47 0.41 7.32
C GLY A 58 -6.22 1.90 7.09
N GLU A 59 -6.82 2.51 6.06
CA GLU A 59 -6.52 3.88 5.67
C GLU A 59 -7.17 4.90 6.61
N ALA A 60 -6.39 5.83 7.14
CA ALA A 60 -6.86 6.86 8.06
C ALA A 60 -6.50 8.25 7.57
N ILE A 61 -7.28 9.24 8.01
CA ILE A 61 -7.02 10.66 7.77
C ILE A 61 -6.83 11.38 9.10
N ALA A 62 -5.80 12.22 9.18
CA ALA A 62 -5.58 13.13 10.28
C ALA A 62 -5.80 14.56 9.81
N VAL A 63 -6.81 15.22 10.36
CA VAL A 63 -7.15 16.63 10.09
C VAL A 63 -6.71 17.47 11.28
N SER A 64 -5.79 18.40 11.08
CA SER A 64 -5.20 19.16 12.19
C SER A 64 -4.66 20.52 11.76
N ILE A 65 -4.34 21.34 12.76
CA ILE A 65 -3.59 22.59 12.62
C ILE A 65 -2.23 22.34 13.28
N PRO A 66 -1.14 22.13 12.52
CA PRO A 66 0.19 21.92 13.07
C PRO A 66 0.67 23.10 13.93
N PRO A 67 1.51 22.88 14.98
CA PRO A 67 1.89 23.91 15.95
C PRO A 67 2.52 25.19 15.36
N ASN A 68 3.12 25.08 14.18
CA ASN A 68 3.86 26.17 13.51
C ASN A 68 3.09 26.78 12.33
N THR A 69 1.83 26.39 12.13
CA THR A 69 1.00 26.85 11.01
C THR A 69 -0.37 27.26 11.52
N ASN A 70 -0.94 28.34 11.00
CA ASN A 70 -2.33 28.72 11.28
C ASN A 70 -3.31 28.14 10.25
N GLN A 71 -2.90 27.11 9.52
CA GLN A 71 -3.67 26.55 8.42
C GLN A 71 -4.12 25.13 8.75
N LEU A 72 -5.42 24.89 8.63
CA LEU A 72 -6.00 23.55 8.69
C LEU A 72 -5.57 22.77 7.45
N GLY A 73 -5.23 21.50 7.64
CA GLY A 73 -4.87 20.60 6.55
C GLY A 73 -5.07 19.15 6.95
N ALA A 74 -4.63 18.26 6.08
CA ALA A 74 -4.71 16.83 6.30
C ALA A 74 -3.47 16.09 5.81
N PHE A 75 -3.33 14.87 6.32
CA PHE A 75 -2.54 13.82 5.70
C PHE A 75 -3.28 12.49 5.88
N ILE A 76 -3.07 11.58 4.94
CA ILE A 76 -3.51 10.19 4.96
C ILE A 76 -2.35 9.28 5.38
N PHE A 77 -2.67 8.20 6.08
CA PHE A 77 -1.71 7.23 6.58
C PHE A 77 -2.39 5.88 6.89
N TYR A 78 -1.59 4.82 6.94
CA TYR A 78 -2.07 3.49 7.30
C TYR A 78 -2.10 3.29 8.82
N ALA A 79 -3.28 3.10 9.38
CA ALA A 79 -3.57 2.95 10.81
C ALA A 79 -3.75 1.48 11.24
N SER A 80 -3.28 0.52 10.45
CA SER A 80 -3.27 -0.91 10.81
C SER A 80 -1.84 -1.41 10.96
N ASP A 81 -1.64 -2.38 11.85
CA ASP A 81 -0.38 -3.11 11.99
C ASP A 81 -0.38 -4.40 11.15
N ASN A 82 -1.41 -4.62 10.32
CA ASN A 82 -1.44 -5.75 9.42
C ASN A 82 -0.37 -5.58 8.33
N GLN A 83 0.64 -6.45 8.42
CA GLN A 83 1.77 -6.51 7.49
C GLN A 83 1.59 -7.61 6.42
N GLN A 84 0.40 -8.20 6.29
CA GLN A 84 0.15 -9.21 5.27
C GLN A 84 0.24 -8.60 3.86
N ILE A 85 1.07 -9.21 3.03
CA ILE A 85 1.24 -8.82 1.64
C ILE A 85 0.15 -9.51 0.83
N SER A 86 -0.64 -8.72 0.11
CA SER A 86 -1.71 -9.23 -0.77
C SER A 86 -1.52 -8.67 -2.17
N TYR A 87 -2.06 -9.33 -3.19
CA TYR A 87 -2.00 -8.77 -4.55
C TYR A 87 -2.84 -7.48 -4.66
N GLY A 88 -2.29 -6.48 -5.37
CA GLY A 88 -2.88 -5.14 -5.53
C GLY A 88 -2.05 -4.00 -4.93
N THR A 89 -2.67 -2.84 -4.77
CA THR A 89 -2.08 -1.65 -4.15
C THR A 89 -1.92 -1.84 -2.64
N GLN A 90 -0.71 -1.73 -2.13
CA GLN A 90 -0.45 -1.84 -0.70
C GLN A 90 -0.79 -0.53 0.02
N MET A 91 -1.89 -0.51 0.78
CA MET A 91 -2.31 0.67 1.58
C MET A 91 -1.25 1.08 2.61
N SER A 92 -0.45 0.13 3.10
CA SER A 92 0.66 0.40 4.04
C SER A 92 1.74 1.35 3.51
N PHE A 93 1.73 1.64 2.21
CA PHE A 93 2.61 2.62 1.57
C PHE A 93 1.90 3.93 1.21
N MET A 94 0.57 4.02 1.33
CA MET A 94 -0.21 5.23 1.07
C MET A 94 -0.10 6.22 2.24
N GLU A 95 1.12 6.68 2.50
CA GLU A 95 1.40 7.64 3.57
C GLU A 95 1.83 8.98 2.98
N THR A 96 1.13 10.03 3.38
CA THR A 96 1.42 11.40 2.93
C THR A 96 1.92 12.25 4.09
N THR A 97 2.59 13.34 3.77
CA THR A 97 2.88 14.39 4.76
C THR A 97 1.79 15.44 4.78
N PHE A 98 1.73 16.23 5.85
CA PHE A 98 0.75 17.29 6.03
C PHE A 98 0.66 18.22 4.80
N ALA A 99 -0.53 18.33 4.25
CA ALA A 99 -0.86 19.25 3.17
C ALA A 99 -1.93 20.26 3.64
N PRO A 100 -1.68 21.57 3.51
CA PRO A 100 -2.63 22.58 3.89
C PRO A 100 -3.87 22.55 2.99
N PHE A 101 -5.05 22.78 3.57
CA PHE A 101 -6.26 22.86 2.77
C PHE A 101 -6.36 24.14 1.96
N ILE A 102 -6.95 24.01 0.77
CA ILE A 102 -7.61 25.09 0.04
C ILE A 102 -9.05 24.68 -0.26
N THR A 103 -9.94 25.64 -0.45
CA THR A 103 -11.32 25.33 -0.85
C THR A 103 -11.42 25.27 -2.37
N VAL A 104 -12.02 24.20 -2.87
CA VAL A 104 -12.23 24.00 -4.30
C VAL A 104 -13.66 23.55 -4.59
N GLN A 105 -14.05 23.68 -5.84
CA GLN A 105 -15.10 22.89 -6.46
C GLN A 105 -14.43 21.78 -7.27
N ASP A 106 -14.92 20.56 -7.11
CA ASP A 106 -14.55 19.43 -7.96
C ASP A 106 -15.17 19.63 -9.36
N ASN A 107 -14.33 19.69 -10.39
CA ASN A 107 -14.79 19.86 -11.76
C ASN A 107 -15.35 18.54 -12.33
N ASN A 108 -14.99 17.39 -11.79
CA ASN A 108 -15.48 16.11 -12.30
C ASN A 108 -16.84 15.74 -11.70
N ASP A 109 -17.08 16.11 -10.44
CA ASP A 109 -18.41 16.06 -9.80
C ASP A 109 -18.81 17.40 -9.14
N PRO A 110 -19.21 18.42 -9.93
CA PRO A 110 -19.62 19.72 -9.37
C PRO A 110 -20.85 19.63 -8.47
N GLN A 111 -21.62 18.54 -8.54
CA GLN A 111 -22.79 18.30 -7.69
C GLN A 111 -22.40 17.80 -6.29
N SER A 112 -21.11 17.53 -6.03
CA SER A 112 -20.61 17.21 -4.70
C SER A 112 -20.53 18.39 -3.75
N GLY A 113 -20.73 19.61 -4.26
CA GLY A 113 -20.64 20.82 -3.45
C GLY A 113 -19.18 21.26 -3.23
N PRO A 114 -18.97 22.26 -2.36
CA PRO A 114 -17.63 22.73 -2.02
C PRO A 114 -16.84 21.66 -1.27
N ALA A 115 -15.53 21.59 -1.53
CA ALA A 115 -14.63 20.66 -0.89
C ALA A 115 -13.44 21.37 -0.24
N TYR A 116 -12.98 20.82 0.89
CA TYR A 116 -11.62 21.08 1.36
C TYR A 116 -10.67 20.14 0.62
N TYR A 117 -9.72 20.72 -0.09
CA TYR A 117 -8.78 20.03 -0.96
C TYR A 117 -7.39 20.02 -0.33
N PHE A 118 -6.73 18.88 -0.42
CA PHE A 118 -5.31 18.73 -0.14
C PHE A 118 -4.67 17.87 -1.22
N SER A 119 -3.36 18.04 -1.44
CA SER A 119 -2.62 17.21 -2.38
C SER A 119 -1.20 17.00 -1.90
N GLN A 120 -0.67 15.81 -2.19
CA GLN A 120 0.68 15.44 -1.84
C GLN A 120 1.26 14.41 -2.83
N PHE A 121 2.53 14.08 -2.66
CA PHE A 121 3.17 12.95 -3.32
C PHE A 121 3.47 11.84 -2.32
N TYR A 122 3.38 10.59 -2.78
CA TYR A 122 3.79 9.42 -2.02
C TYR A 122 4.37 8.35 -2.96
N ASP A 123 5.03 7.34 -2.41
CA ASP A 123 5.57 6.22 -3.18
C ASP A 123 4.57 5.07 -3.21
N LYS A 124 3.98 4.82 -4.37
CA LYS A 124 2.97 3.76 -4.54
C LYS A 124 3.64 2.41 -4.76
N LEU A 125 3.16 1.39 -4.04
CA LEU A 125 3.55 0.00 -4.22
C LEU A 125 2.37 -0.84 -4.70
N VAL A 126 2.57 -1.55 -5.82
CA VAL A 126 1.65 -2.54 -6.35
C VAL A 126 2.32 -3.91 -6.35
N VAL A 127 1.68 -4.92 -5.77
CA VAL A 127 2.18 -6.30 -5.76
C VAL A 127 1.36 -7.12 -6.74
N VAL A 128 2.02 -7.81 -7.68
CA VAL A 128 1.35 -8.64 -8.69
C VAL A 128 1.95 -10.04 -8.79
N PRO A 129 1.19 -11.05 -9.26
CA PRO A 129 1.70 -12.41 -9.43
C PRO A 129 2.89 -12.48 -10.39
N GLU A 130 3.73 -13.51 -10.24
CA GLU A 130 4.90 -13.72 -11.12
C GLU A 130 4.53 -13.73 -12.62
N SER A 131 3.37 -14.32 -12.94
CA SER A 131 2.85 -14.43 -14.31
C SER A 131 2.30 -13.12 -14.89
N ALA A 132 2.15 -12.08 -14.06
CA ALA A 132 1.57 -10.80 -14.49
C ALA A 132 2.51 -9.98 -15.37
N LEU A 133 3.82 -10.20 -15.27
CA LEU A 133 4.83 -9.46 -16.03
C LEU A 133 5.82 -10.43 -16.67
N SER A 134 6.20 -10.13 -17.91
CA SER A 134 7.17 -10.93 -18.66
C SER A 134 8.59 -10.36 -18.51
N THR A 135 9.58 -11.22 -18.26
CA THR A 135 10.99 -10.81 -18.34
C THR A 135 11.51 -11.03 -19.75
N ALA A 136 12.22 -10.05 -20.31
CA ALA A 136 12.81 -10.11 -21.65
C ALA A 136 13.74 -11.32 -21.89
N SER A 137 14.23 -11.97 -20.82
CA SER A 137 15.05 -13.20 -20.87
C SER A 137 14.24 -14.47 -21.21
N SER A 138 12.92 -14.45 -21.06
CA SER A 138 12.05 -15.60 -21.30
C SER A 138 11.62 -15.72 -22.78
N SER A 139 12.59 -15.80 -23.69
CA SER A 139 12.38 -15.86 -25.16
C SER A 139 11.62 -17.08 -25.69
N LYS A 140 11.10 -17.98 -24.83
CA LYS A 140 10.45 -19.23 -25.22
C LYS A 140 8.96 -19.35 -24.91
N SER A 141 8.32 -18.33 -24.32
CA SER A 141 6.87 -18.39 -24.07
C SER A 141 6.15 -17.11 -24.49
N LYS A 142 6.21 -16.78 -25.78
CA LYS A 142 5.18 -15.95 -26.44
C LYS A 142 3.87 -16.74 -26.64
N ARG A 143 3.36 -17.37 -25.59
CA ARG A 143 1.91 -17.63 -25.53
C ARG A 143 1.29 -16.35 -25.04
N GLN A 144 0.23 -15.86 -25.70
CA GLN A 144 -0.64 -14.84 -25.12
C GLN A 144 -0.91 -15.24 -23.68
N ILE A 145 -0.32 -14.50 -22.73
CA ILE A 145 -0.64 -14.70 -21.32
C ILE A 145 -2.07 -14.22 -21.22
N HIS A 146 -3.02 -15.16 -21.23
CA HIS A 146 -4.37 -14.89 -20.79
C HIS A 146 -4.25 -14.68 -19.29
N LEU A 147 -3.93 -13.44 -18.91
CA LEU A 147 -3.98 -12.99 -17.53
C LEU A 147 -5.43 -13.16 -17.13
N ASP A 148 -5.68 -14.13 -16.26
CA ASP A 148 -6.99 -14.30 -15.66
C ASP A 148 -7.23 -13.08 -14.75
N GLU A 149 -7.91 -12.05 -15.26
CA GLU A 149 -8.23 -10.83 -14.53
C GLU A 149 -9.00 -11.10 -13.22
N SER A 150 -9.43 -12.34 -12.95
CA SER A 150 -9.98 -12.74 -11.66
C SER A 150 -9.04 -12.42 -10.48
N TRP A 151 -7.71 -12.49 -10.66
CA TRP A 151 -6.75 -12.13 -9.61
C TRP A 151 -6.82 -10.65 -9.25
N LEU A 152 -7.19 -9.77 -10.19
CA LEU A 152 -7.38 -8.35 -9.91
C LEU A 152 -8.54 -8.16 -8.92
N GLN A 153 -9.58 -8.99 -9.02
CA GLN A 153 -10.78 -8.89 -8.17
C GLN A 153 -10.62 -9.60 -6.82
N GLN A 154 -9.67 -10.53 -6.70
CA GLN A 154 -9.51 -11.34 -5.50
C GLN A 154 -8.39 -10.78 -4.62
N LYS A 155 -8.75 -10.27 -3.44
CA LYS A 155 -7.82 -9.87 -2.36
C LYS A 155 -7.09 -11.09 -1.80
N GLN A 156 -6.20 -11.68 -2.60
CA GLN A 156 -5.46 -12.87 -2.25
C GLN A 156 -4.17 -12.46 -1.54
N VAL A 157 -4.02 -12.96 -0.31
CA VAL A 157 -2.76 -12.91 0.43
C VAL A 157 -1.71 -13.72 -0.34
N VAL A 158 -0.55 -13.12 -0.57
CA VAL A 158 0.58 -13.78 -1.25
C VAL A 158 1.12 -14.87 -0.32
N GLN A 159 1.29 -16.07 -0.87
CA GLN A 159 1.67 -17.25 -0.09
C GLN A 159 3.19 -17.42 -0.02
N ALA A 160 3.66 -18.09 1.04
CA ALA A 160 5.06 -18.45 1.18
C ALA A 160 5.54 -19.30 -0.01
N GLY A 161 6.73 -18.99 -0.53
CA GLY A 161 7.31 -19.61 -1.71
C GLY A 161 6.93 -18.94 -3.04
N GLU A 162 5.86 -18.14 -3.08
CA GLU A 162 5.50 -17.37 -4.28
C GLU A 162 6.55 -16.30 -4.59
N ARG A 163 6.65 -15.94 -5.88
CA ARG A 163 7.64 -15.00 -6.41
C ARG A 163 7.02 -13.75 -7.05
N PRO A 164 6.24 -12.95 -6.29
CA PRO A 164 5.56 -11.79 -6.83
C PRO A 164 6.51 -10.71 -7.37
N TRP A 165 5.96 -9.84 -8.20
CA TRP A 165 6.58 -8.57 -8.57
C TRP A 165 6.11 -7.46 -7.64
N PHE A 166 7.06 -6.66 -7.17
CA PHE A 166 6.81 -5.44 -6.39
C PHE A 166 7.08 -4.25 -7.32
N CYS A 167 6.02 -3.60 -7.78
CA CYS A 167 6.04 -2.49 -8.71
C CYS A 167 5.97 -1.16 -7.96
N VAL A 168 7.05 -0.39 -8.04
CA VAL A 168 7.28 0.84 -7.28
C VAL A 168 7.11 2.04 -8.19
N TRP A 169 6.30 2.99 -7.73
CA TRP A 169 5.96 4.22 -8.42
C TRP A 169 6.27 5.41 -7.52
N ASN A 170 7.52 5.87 -7.58
CA ASN A 170 7.97 6.97 -6.73
C ASN A 170 7.29 8.28 -7.12
N ASN A 171 7.02 9.16 -6.17
CA ASN A 171 6.36 10.45 -6.41
C ASN A 171 5.03 10.31 -7.19
N THR A 172 4.18 9.37 -6.79
CA THR A 172 2.79 9.31 -7.28
C THR A 172 2.00 10.44 -6.65
N PHE A 173 1.32 11.22 -7.48
CA PHE A 173 0.52 12.35 -7.01
C PHE A 173 -0.80 11.82 -6.46
N VAL A 174 -1.17 12.30 -5.27
CA VAL A 174 -2.46 12.03 -4.64
C VAL A 174 -3.12 13.35 -4.28
N GLU A 175 -4.42 13.44 -4.52
CA GLU A 175 -5.25 14.54 -4.06
C GLU A 175 -6.50 14.01 -3.36
N GLY A 176 -6.97 14.81 -2.41
CA GLY A 176 -8.12 14.46 -1.59
C GLY A 176 -9.11 15.60 -1.51
N PHE A 177 -10.40 15.25 -1.60
CA PHE A 177 -11.53 16.16 -1.50
C PHE A 177 -12.39 15.76 -0.32
N ILE A 178 -12.57 16.66 0.63
CA ILE A 178 -13.51 16.49 1.75
C ILE A 178 -14.77 17.31 1.46
N PHE A 179 -15.86 16.63 1.12
CA PHE A 179 -17.13 17.27 0.78
C PHE A 179 -17.97 17.54 2.02
N ILE A 180 -17.89 18.77 2.54
CA ILE A 180 -18.53 19.18 3.80
C ILE A 180 -20.07 19.20 3.76
N GLU A 181 -20.67 19.10 2.58
CA GLU A 181 -22.12 19.01 2.40
C GLU A 181 -22.61 17.55 2.22
N ARG A 182 -21.68 16.58 2.14
CA ARG A 182 -21.98 15.16 1.97
C ARG A 182 -21.53 14.36 3.19
N HIS A 183 -22.50 13.94 4.00
CA HIS A 183 -22.26 13.07 5.15
C HIS A 183 -22.18 11.60 4.75
N VAL A 184 -21.34 10.83 5.47
CA VAL A 184 -21.33 9.37 5.39
C VAL A 184 -22.56 8.82 6.12
N VAL A 185 -23.21 7.80 5.56
CA VAL A 185 -24.31 7.09 6.24
C VAL A 185 -23.72 6.15 7.28
N GLU A 186 -23.89 6.46 8.57
CA GLU A 186 -23.55 5.56 9.68
C GLU A 186 -24.51 4.37 9.72
N THR A 187 -24.26 3.32 8.94
CA THR A 187 -24.97 2.05 9.17
C THR A 187 -24.02 0.88 8.93
N VAL A 188 -23.45 0.35 10.02
CA VAL A 188 -23.53 -1.06 10.47
C VAL A 188 -22.52 -1.27 11.60
N ALA A 189 -23.03 -1.67 12.78
CA ALA A 189 -22.25 -2.26 13.85
C ALA A 189 -21.70 -3.61 13.38
N ILE A 190 -20.38 -3.78 13.43
CA ILE A 190 -19.69 -5.04 13.11
C ILE A 190 -20.02 -6.05 14.22
N THR A 191 -21.06 -6.87 14.03
CA THR A 191 -21.30 -8.04 14.89
C THR A 191 -20.50 -9.23 14.36
N THR A 192 -19.30 -9.44 14.90
CA THR A 192 -18.54 -10.68 14.71
C THR A 192 -19.05 -11.75 15.68
N SER A 193 -19.75 -12.75 15.14
CA SER A 193 -20.14 -13.96 15.87
C SER A 193 -18.93 -14.87 16.09
N ALA A 194 -18.49 -15.01 17.34
CA ALA A 194 -17.40 -15.90 17.73
C ALA A 194 -17.85 -17.38 17.77
N PRO A 195 -17.10 -18.34 17.20
CA PRO A 195 -17.33 -19.76 17.42
C PRO A 195 -16.71 -20.22 18.76
N LYS A 196 -17.47 -21.01 19.50
CA LYS A 196 -17.09 -21.68 20.75
C LYS A 196 -16.17 -22.86 20.44
N SER A 197 -14.95 -22.90 21.00
CA SER A 197 -14.05 -24.06 20.90
C SER A 197 -13.85 -24.74 22.26
N THR A 198 -14.14 -26.05 22.25
CA THR A 198 -14.07 -26.98 23.38
C THR A 198 -12.63 -27.46 23.55
N ALA A 199 -12.07 -27.34 24.76
CA ALA A 199 -10.73 -27.80 25.09
C ALA A 199 -10.72 -29.31 25.38
N ASN A 200 -9.83 -30.05 24.72
CA ASN A 200 -9.41 -31.37 25.18
C ASN A 200 -7.87 -31.41 25.24
N SER A 201 -7.36 -31.61 26.44
CA SER A 201 -5.93 -31.71 26.76
C SER A 201 -5.46 -33.16 26.70
N SER A 202 -4.37 -33.42 26.00
CA SER A 202 -3.59 -34.65 26.17
C SER A 202 -2.09 -34.35 26.14
N THR A 203 -1.45 -34.70 27.25
CA THR A 203 -0.03 -34.61 27.59
C THR A 203 0.79 -35.74 26.96
N SER A 204 2.06 -35.47 26.61
CA SER A 204 3.12 -36.48 26.51
C SER A 204 4.54 -35.85 26.45
N PRO A 205 5.62 -36.63 26.72
CA PRO A 205 6.65 -36.20 27.67
C PRO A 205 7.99 -35.76 27.04
N THR A 206 8.75 -35.04 27.87
CA THR A 206 10.14 -34.60 27.70
C THR A 206 11.15 -35.74 27.75
N THR A 207 12.13 -35.73 26.86
CA THR A 207 13.42 -36.42 27.02
C THR A 207 14.59 -35.53 26.60
N SER A 208 15.64 -35.61 27.41
CA SER A 208 16.78 -34.71 27.57
C SER A 208 17.96 -34.94 26.60
N SER A 209 18.69 -33.86 26.33
CA SER A 209 19.97 -33.77 25.59
C SER A 209 21.16 -34.43 26.31
N PRO A 210 22.29 -34.62 25.59
CA PRO A 210 23.62 -34.37 26.13
C PRO A 210 24.50 -33.40 25.29
N PRO A 211 25.67 -32.94 25.81
CA PRO A 211 26.23 -31.61 25.49
C PRO A 211 27.53 -31.58 24.66
N VAL A 212 27.73 -30.40 24.03
CA VAL A 212 28.94 -29.56 23.83
C VAL A 212 30.32 -30.20 23.61
N ALA A 213 31.00 -29.73 22.56
CA ALA A 213 32.45 -29.52 22.53
C ALA A 213 32.80 -28.18 21.83
N THR A 214 33.80 -27.48 22.39
CA THR A 214 34.23 -26.10 22.12
C THR A 214 35.53 -26.06 21.29
N SER A 215 35.94 -24.84 20.88
CA SER A 215 37.24 -24.37 20.30
C SER A 215 37.19 -24.15 18.77
N ASN A 216 37.73 -23.09 18.13
CA ASN A 216 38.60 -21.96 18.48
C ASN A 216 38.43 -20.81 17.45
N SER A 217 38.79 -19.58 17.83
CA SER A 217 38.82 -18.37 17.00
C SER A 217 40.06 -18.28 16.08
N ALA A 218 39.93 -17.68 14.89
CA ALA A 218 40.91 -16.76 14.28
C ALA A 218 40.39 -16.04 13.01
N GLY A 219 40.47 -14.69 13.00
CA GLY A 219 40.96 -13.88 11.87
C GLY A 219 40.03 -13.53 10.70
N PRO A 220 39.93 -12.24 10.28
CA PRO A 220 38.92 -11.78 9.33
C PRO A 220 39.35 -11.94 7.87
N THR A 221 38.44 -12.38 7.01
CA THR A 221 38.57 -12.23 5.55
C THR A 221 37.19 -11.94 4.97
N SER A 222 37.09 -10.79 4.30
CA SER A 222 35.88 -10.26 3.69
C SER A 222 35.27 -11.28 2.73
N SER A 223 34.19 -11.92 3.16
CA SER A 223 33.40 -12.87 2.37
C SER A 223 31.94 -12.47 2.44
N ILE A 224 31.33 -12.38 1.26
CA ILE A 224 29.91 -12.08 1.06
C ILE A 224 29.12 -13.15 1.81
N SER A 225 28.39 -12.74 2.85
CA SER A 225 27.66 -13.67 3.73
C SER A 225 26.36 -14.11 3.07
N SER A 226 26.27 -15.38 2.67
CA SER A 226 25.02 -16.06 2.32
C SER A 226 24.30 -16.46 3.61
N LEU A 227 23.07 -16.01 3.80
CA LEU A 227 22.19 -16.44 4.90
C LEU A 227 21.32 -17.60 4.43
N THR A 228 21.72 -18.83 4.74
CA THR A 228 20.86 -20.02 4.60
C THR A 228 19.96 -20.08 5.84
N THR A 229 18.68 -19.71 5.69
CA THR A 229 17.67 -19.92 6.76
C THR A 229 16.75 -21.08 6.36
N THR A 230 17.04 -22.26 6.90
CA THR A 230 16.17 -23.43 6.80
C THR A 230 15.27 -23.49 8.02
N MET A 231 13.97 -23.27 7.86
CA MET A 231 12.99 -23.57 8.91
C MET A 231 12.17 -24.79 8.48
N THR A 232 12.43 -25.91 9.16
CA THR A 232 11.78 -27.20 8.91
C THR A 232 10.46 -27.29 9.69
N MET A 233 9.33 -27.53 9.01
CA MET A 233 8.08 -28.00 9.63
C MET A 233 7.48 -29.15 8.79
N ALA A 234 6.60 -29.94 9.42
CA ALA A 234 6.28 -31.33 9.08
C ALA A 234 5.74 -31.65 7.65
N SER A 235 5.55 -30.67 6.77
CA SER A 235 4.93 -30.94 5.45
C SER A 235 5.50 -30.17 4.24
N ALA A 236 6.44 -29.22 4.39
CA ALA A 236 7.15 -28.61 3.25
C ALA A 236 8.40 -27.82 3.69
N THR A 237 9.46 -27.88 2.87
CA THR A 237 10.71 -27.11 3.03
C THR A 237 10.83 -26.14 1.85
N ALA A 238 10.88 -24.84 2.12
CA ALA A 238 11.30 -23.84 1.14
C ALA A 238 12.63 -23.25 1.64
N THR A 239 13.72 -23.57 0.94
CA THR A 239 15.07 -23.08 1.23
C THR A 239 15.37 -21.94 0.26
N TYR A 240 15.72 -20.76 0.80
CA TYR A 240 16.25 -19.65 0.00
C TYR A 240 17.77 -19.65 0.15
N ASP A 241 18.49 -19.85 -0.97
CA ASP A 241 19.94 -19.74 -1.08
C ASP A 241 20.29 -18.55 -1.99
N GLY A 242 19.96 -17.34 -1.55
CA GLY A 242 20.31 -16.11 -2.27
C GLY A 242 21.08 -15.10 -1.40
N PRO A 243 21.70 -14.07 -2.00
CA PRO A 243 22.54 -13.14 -1.26
C PRO A 243 21.72 -12.27 -0.31
N ALA A 244 22.29 -11.90 0.83
CA ALA A 244 21.74 -10.84 1.68
C ALA A 244 22.12 -9.48 1.04
N SER A 245 21.26 -8.88 0.22
CA SER A 245 21.54 -7.54 -0.32
C SER A 245 21.01 -6.44 0.58
N ALA A 246 21.63 -5.26 0.44
CA ALA A 246 21.05 -4.00 0.88
C ALA A 246 19.72 -3.76 0.14
N TYR A 247 18.68 -3.46 0.90
CA TYR A 247 17.38 -3.09 0.38
C TYR A 247 17.41 -1.66 -0.16
N PRO A 248 16.63 -1.32 -1.20
CA PRO A 248 16.27 0.07 -1.42
C PRO A 248 15.58 0.60 -0.15
N GLY A 249 15.79 1.88 0.19
CA GLY A 249 15.39 2.44 1.50
C GLY A 249 13.92 2.18 1.88
N TRP A 250 13.01 2.18 0.89
CA TRP A 250 11.59 1.90 1.08
C TRP A 250 11.31 0.45 1.53
N ALA A 251 12.05 -0.54 1.02
CA ALA A 251 11.87 -1.94 1.37
C ALA A 251 12.52 -2.30 2.72
N ALA A 252 13.60 -1.59 3.10
CA ALA A 252 14.30 -1.80 4.37
C ALA A 252 13.42 -1.45 5.57
N GLN A 253 12.68 -0.35 5.48
CA GLN A 253 11.89 0.19 6.59
C GLN A 253 10.72 -0.72 6.94
N GLN A 254 10.07 -1.32 5.94
CA GLN A 254 8.98 -2.26 6.16
C GLN A 254 9.49 -3.62 6.68
N GLN A 255 10.58 -4.15 6.13
CA GLN A 255 11.13 -5.41 6.64
C GLN A 255 11.65 -5.29 8.09
N ALA A 256 12.19 -4.13 8.48
CA ALA A 256 12.53 -3.86 9.88
C ALA A 256 11.29 -3.96 10.79
N ALA A 257 10.13 -3.46 10.34
CA ALA A 257 8.86 -3.60 11.07
C ALA A 257 8.38 -5.06 11.13
N HIS A 258 8.55 -5.84 10.05
CA HIS A 258 8.24 -7.28 10.01
C HIS A 258 9.13 -8.13 10.94
N SER A 259 10.44 -7.92 10.90
CA SER A 259 11.41 -8.66 11.73
C SER A 259 11.28 -8.33 13.22
N SER A 260 10.84 -7.11 13.55
CA SER A 260 10.59 -6.68 14.94
C SER A 260 9.35 -7.30 15.57
N ALA A 261 8.43 -7.86 14.77
CA ALA A 261 7.22 -8.52 15.25
C ALA A 261 7.43 -9.98 15.67
N ILE A 262 8.65 -10.53 15.50
CA ILE A 262 8.97 -11.90 15.90
C ILE A 262 9.38 -11.92 17.39
N PRO A 263 8.64 -12.59 18.29
CA PRO A 263 9.08 -12.78 19.67
C PRO A 263 10.37 -13.61 19.68
N ASN A 264 11.45 -13.01 20.14
CA ASN A 264 12.74 -13.69 20.26
C ASN A 264 12.59 -14.92 21.18
N LYS A 265 12.84 -16.13 20.64
CA LYS A 265 12.76 -17.42 21.35
C LYS A 265 13.91 -17.64 22.34
N ASN A 266 14.34 -16.60 23.04
CA ASN A 266 15.27 -16.72 24.16
C ASN A 266 14.49 -16.47 25.45
N GLY A 267 13.91 -17.54 26.02
CA GLY A 267 13.57 -17.57 27.45
C GLY A 267 14.85 -17.26 28.22
N ASP A 268 14.93 -16.17 28.97
CA ASP A 268 14.49 -16.19 30.37
C ASP A 268 14.19 -14.79 30.95
N MET A 269 14.00 -13.76 30.11
CA MET A 269 13.54 -12.42 30.57
C MET A 269 12.04 -12.14 30.31
N ALA A 270 11.30 -13.12 29.76
CA ALA A 270 9.91 -12.98 29.31
C ALA A 270 8.84 -12.93 30.43
N LYS A 271 9.21 -13.09 31.70
CA LYS A 271 8.22 -13.18 32.80
C LYS A 271 7.90 -11.83 33.48
N THR A 272 8.73 -10.81 33.31
CA THR A 272 8.52 -9.51 33.98
C THR A 272 7.85 -8.46 33.09
N TRP A 273 7.99 -8.58 31.76
CA TRP A 273 7.36 -7.69 30.77
C TRP A 273 5.95 -8.12 30.33
N SER A 274 5.61 -9.40 30.51
CA SER A 274 4.32 -9.98 30.10
C SER A 274 3.12 -9.58 30.95
N ARG A 275 3.33 -8.90 32.09
CA ARG A 275 2.23 -8.31 32.89
C ARG A 275 1.93 -6.85 32.56
N ARG A 276 2.86 -6.12 31.93
CA ARG A 276 2.64 -4.71 31.54
C ARG A 276 2.28 -4.55 30.06
N ALA A 277 2.70 -5.49 29.20
CA ALA A 277 2.32 -5.54 27.79
C ALA A 277 0.88 -6.05 27.54
N LYS A 278 0.16 -6.51 28.58
CA LYS A 278 -1.21 -7.03 28.45
C LYS A 278 -2.30 -5.93 28.49
N ARG A 279 -1.97 -4.70 28.06
CA ARG A 279 -2.91 -3.56 28.03
C ARG A 279 -2.94 -2.73 26.75
N GLN A 280 -2.20 -3.07 25.71
CA GLN A 280 -2.43 -2.49 24.38
C GLN A 280 -2.36 -3.58 23.32
N ASN A 281 -3.53 -4.09 22.98
CA ASN A 281 -3.79 -4.79 21.74
C ASN A 281 -3.69 -3.73 20.63
N MET A 282 -2.51 -3.59 20.00
CA MET A 282 -2.25 -2.58 18.95
C MET A 282 -2.74 -3.01 17.57
N ASN A 283 -3.26 -4.23 17.42
CA ASN A 283 -4.02 -4.72 16.25
C ASN A 283 -5.40 -4.06 16.10
N GLY A 284 -5.52 -2.77 16.45
CA GLY A 284 -6.83 -2.16 16.71
C GLY A 284 -6.89 -0.65 16.54
N LEU A 285 -5.84 0.02 16.06
CA LEU A 285 -5.88 1.48 15.92
C LEU A 285 -6.99 1.85 14.94
N TYR A 286 -6.96 1.35 13.70
CA TYR A 286 -8.01 1.57 12.70
C TYR A 286 -9.42 1.27 13.25
N GLU A 287 -9.62 0.12 13.90
CA GLU A 287 -10.89 -0.32 14.47
C GLU A 287 -11.35 0.55 15.66
N SER A 288 -10.43 1.24 16.31
CA SER A 288 -10.72 2.16 17.41
C SER A 288 -11.03 3.59 16.95
N LEU A 289 -10.68 3.94 15.70
CA LEU A 289 -10.94 5.26 15.14
C LEU A 289 -12.42 5.40 14.78
N GLN A 290 -12.95 6.60 14.96
CA GLN A 290 -14.26 6.95 14.41
C GLN A 290 -14.16 7.07 12.89
N ILE A 291 -15.23 6.68 12.19
CA ILE A 291 -15.33 6.90 10.74
C ILE A 291 -15.39 8.41 10.49
N TYR A 292 -14.68 8.88 9.47
CA TYR A 292 -14.74 10.28 9.08
C TYR A 292 -16.17 10.66 8.65
N PRO A 293 -16.77 11.72 9.20
CA PRO A 293 -18.22 11.95 9.05
C PRO A 293 -18.63 12.51 7.68
N TYR A 294 -17.68 12.94 6.86
CA TYR A 294 -17.92 13.46 5.51
C TYR A 294 -17.34 12.53 4.45
N VAL A 295 -17.94 12.55 3.26
CA VAL A 295 -17.41 11.84 2.09
C VAL A 295 -16.05 12.43 1.71
N VAL A 296 -15.06 11.55 1.59
CA VAL A 296 -13.71 11.86 1.14
C VAL A 296 -13.48 11.18 -0.20
N LYS A 297 -13.22 11.94 -1.26
CA LYS A 297 -12.72 11.38 -2.52
C LYS A 297 -11.21 11.44 -2.53
N ILE A 298 -10.55 10.33 -2.86
CA ILE A 298 -9.11 10.24 -3.05
C ILE A 298 -8.84 9.90 -4.50
N GLU A 299 -7.96 10.66 -5.14
CA GLU A 299 -7.53 10.43 -6.50
C GLU A 299 -6.01 10.31 -6.58
N GLU A 300 -5.54 9.34 -7.34
CA GLU A 300 -4.14 9.15 -7.67
C GLU A 300 -3.91 9.37 -9.15
N ARG A 301 -2.74 9.89 -9.49
CA ARG A 301 -2.29 9.97 -10.88
C ARG A 301 -0.78 10.06 -11.00
N ARG A 302 -0.31 9.68 -12.19
CA ARG A 302 1.06 9.89 -12.63
C ARG A 302 1.17 11.23 -13.35
N LEU A 303 2.22 11.98 -13.02
CA LEU A 303 2.45 13.33 -13.51
C LEU A 303 3.73 13.36 -14.36
N PRO A 304 3.75 14.14 -15.44
CA PRO A 304 4.92 14.27 -16.29
C PRO A 304 6.08 14.93 -15.53
N GLY A 305 7.31 14.57 -15.91
CA GLY A 305 8.51 15.15 -15.32
C GLY A 305 9.01 14.42 -14.06
N ASN A 306 8.49 13.23 -13.77
CA ASN A 306 9.09 12.36 -12.78
C ASN A 306 10.53 11.99 -13.20
N THR A 307 11.49 12.22 -12.32
CA THR A 307 12.91 11.93 -12.58
C THR A 307 13.29 10.49 -12.26
N VAL A 308 12.39 9.74 -11.61
CA VAL A 308 12.60 8.34 -11.25
C VAL A 308 11.63 7.48 -12.03
N SER A 309 12.16 6.67 -12.94
CA SER A 309 11.37 5.71 -13.70
C SER A 309 10.77 4.65 -12.78
N PRO A 310 9.48 4.31 -12.95
CA PRO A 310 8.88 3.22 -12.19
C PRO A 310 9.46 1.88 -12.62
N TYR A 311 9.48 0.91 -11.71
CA TYR A 311 10.07 -0.41 -11.94
C TYR A 311 9.35 -1.48 -11.14
N CYS A 312 9.44 -2.73 -11.60
CA CYS A 312 9.04 -3.89 -10.84
C CYS A 312 10.26 -4.74 -10.52
N GLN A 313 10.42 -5.12 -9.25
CA GLN A 313 11.46 -6.04 -8.81
C GLN A 313 10.83 -7.34 -8.31
N GLN A 314 11.43 -8.48 -8.66
CA GLN A 314 10.93 -9.77 -8.22
C GLN A 314 11.40 -10.09 -6.80
N TYR A 315 10.47 -10.52 -5.96
CA TYR A 315 10.73 -10.97 -4.59
C TYR A 315 10.18 -12.37 -4.39
N GLN A 316 10.72 -13.10 -3.42
CA GLN A 316 10.18 -14.36 -2.93
C GLN A 316 9.67 -14.15 -1.50
N ILE A 317 8.42 -14.58 -1.26
CA ILE A 317 7.84 -14.58 0.09
C ILE A 317 8.37 -15.78 0.87
N LEU A 318 8.81 -15.54 2.10
CA LEU A 318 9.34 -16.52 3.03
C LEU A 318 8.22 -17.06 3.94
N ASN A 319 8.47 -18.19 4.62
CA ASN A 319 7.48 -18.85 5.47
C ASN A 319 7.00 -18.02 6.68
N ASP A 320 7.79 -17.03 7.08
CA ASP A 320 7.45 -16.09 8.16
C ASP A 320 6.72 -14.83 7.65
N GLY A 321 6.37 -14.78 6.35
CA GLY A 321 5.72 -13.64 5.71
C GLY A 321 6.68 -12.49 5.34
N SER A 322 7.95 -12.59 5.71
CA SER A 322 8.97 -11.68 5.19
C SER A 322 9.29 -12.00 3.73
N TYR A 323 10.09 -11.17 3.07
CA TYR A 323 10.43 -11.34 1.67
C TYR A 323 11.87 -10.96 1.37
N ASN A 324 12.45 -11.58 0.35
CA ASN A 324 13.77 -11.23 -0.16
C ASN A 324 13.76 -11.23 -1.70
N TRP A 325 14.63 -10.45 -2.33
CA TRP A 325 14.65 -10.32 -3.78
C TRP A 325 15.13 -11.61 -4.45
N VAL A 326 14.72 -11.84 -5.69
CA VAL A 326 15.13 -13.02 -6.46
C VAL A 326 16.35 -12.68 -7.32
N PRO A 327 17.47 -13.42 -7.20
CA PRO A 327 18.63 -13.21 -8.06
C PRO A 327 18.43 -13.77 -9.47
N ASN A 328 18.98 -13.06 -10.45
CA ASN A 328 19.16 -13.54 -11.82
C ASN A 328 20.39 -14.48 -11.90
N ALA A 329 20.70 -14.97 -13.11
CA ALA A 329 21.83 -15.87 -13.34
C ALA A 329 23.21 -15.30 -12.96
N ASN A 330 23.34 -13.97 -12.89
CA ASN A 330 24.57 -13.26 -12.51
C ASN A 330 24.62 -12.94 -11.01
N GLY A 331 23.55 -13.23 -10.25
CA GLY A 331 23.43 -12.90 -8.84
C GLY A 331 22.91 -11.48 -8.57
N ASP A 332 22.44 -10.75 -9.58
CA ASP A 332 21.84 -9.42 -9.41
C ASP A 332 20.31 -9.52 -9.29
N PRO A 333 19.61 -8.53 -8.70
CA PRO A 333 18.16 -8.53 -8.64
C PRO A 333 17.48 -8.57 -10.02
N ILE A 334 16.40 -9.33 -10.13
CA ILE A 334 15.55 -9.31 -11.33
C ILE A 334 14.66 -8.06 -11.29
N ILE A 335 14.90 -7.13 -12.22
CA ILE A 335 14.19 -5.85 -12.33
C ILE A 335 13.64 -5.67 -13.75
N ILE A 336 12.39 -5.21 -13.86
CA ILE A 336 11.74 -4.74 -15.08
C ILE A 336 11.54 -3.23 -14.94
N ASN A 337 12.14 -2.44 -15.81
CA ASN A 337 11.84 -1.01 -15.90
C ASN A 337 10.52 -0.82 -16.65
N LEU A 338 9.64 0.00 -16.09
CA LEU A 338 8.33 0.27 -16.67
C LEU A 338 8.44 1.45 -17.65
N SER A 339 7.83 1.29 -18.82
CA SER A 339 7.79 2.32 -19.85
C SER A 339 6.54 3.17 -19.68
N GLU A 340 6.73 4.33 -19.06
CA GLU A 340 5.68 5.29 -18.71
C GLU A 340 5.70 6.51 -19.64
N GLN A 341 4.52 6.94 -20.07
CA GLN A 341 4.30 8.19 -20.78
C GLN A 341 3.05 8.89 -20.23
N ASP A 342 3.27 9.93 -19.43
CA ASP A 342 2.18 10.67 -18.79
C ASP A 342 1.67 11.85 -19.64
N PRO A 343 0.38 12.16 -19.57
CA PRO A 343 -0.18 13.33 -20.23
C PRO A 343 0.25 14.62 -19.52
N GLY A 344 0.45 15.69 -20.30
CA GLY A 344 0.77 17.02 -19.80
C GLY A 344 -0.37 17.65 -18.99
N TYR A 345 -0.06 18.63 -18.12
CA TYR A 345 -1.06 19.37 -17.33
C TYR A 345 -2.24 19.91 -18.16
N GLY A 346 -1.98 20.40 -19.38
CA GLY A 346 -3.02 20.92 -20.27
C GLY A 346 -4.07 19.89 -20.70
N ALA A 347 -3.77 18.59 -20.65
CA ALA A 347 -4.74 17.53 -20.92
C ALA A 347 -5.82 17.47 -19.83
N TYR A 348 -5.44 17.70 -18.58
CA TYR A 348 -6.35 17.74 -17.42
C TYR A 348 -7.22 19.00 -17.41
N GLN A 349 -6.62 20.16 -17.72
CA GLN A 349 -7.39 21.41 -17.88
C GLN A 349 -8.43 21.32 -19.00
N SER A 350 -8.05 20.70 -20.12
CA SER A 350 -8.93 20.55 -21.28
C SER A 350 -10.08 19.57 -21.01
N ALA A 351 -9.83 18.50 -20.24
CA ALA A 351 -10.87 17.57 -19.80
C ALA A 351 -11.91 18.25 -18.88
N GLY A 352 -11.50 19.21 -18.04
CA GLY A 352 -12.39 19.99 -17.18
C GLY A 352 -13.22 21.06 -17.91
N ILE A 353 -12.71 21.61 -19.03
CA ILE A 353 -13.34 22.72 -19.78
C ILE A 353 -14.15 22.23 -20.99
N ALA A 354 -13.81 21.10 -21.60
CA ALA A 354 -14.47 20.59 -22.80
C ALA A 354 -15.72 19.74 -22.47
N GLY A 355 -16.89 20.37 -22.31
CA GLY A 355 -18.16 19.65 -22.37
C GLY A 355 -19.37 20.44 -21.89
N THR A 356 -20.02 21.16 -22.80
CA THR A 356 -21.39 21.71 -22.62
C THR A 356 -22.49 20.64 -22.75
N LYS A 357 -22.12 19.36 -22.89
CA LYS A 357 -23.04 18.22 -22.88
C LYS A 357 -22.70 17.30 -21.72
N LYS A 358 -23.73 16.83 -21.02
CA LYS A 358 -23.73 15.87 -19.90
C LYS A 358 -23.16 14.47 -20.25
N GLU A 359 -22.34 14.33 -21.28
CA GLU A 359 -21.58 13.11 -21.52
C GLU A 359 -20.32 13.17 -20.65
N LYS A 360 -20.22 12.25 -19.70
CA LYS A 360 -19.11 12.01 -18.76
C LYS A 360 -17.80 12.70 -19.19
N ARG A 361 -17.38 13.72 -18.43
CA ARG A 361 -16.05 14.34 -18.57
C ARG A 361 -15.03 13.20 -18.52
N GLN A 362 -14.33 13.02 -19.63
CA GLN A 362 -13.55 11.81 -19.90
C GLN A 362 -12.25 11.84 -19.12
N ASN A 363 -11.97 10.72 -18.44
CA ASN A 363 -10.64 10.17 -18.19
C ASN A 363 -9.58 10.75 -19.13
N VAL A 364 -8.53 11.36 -18.57
CA VAL A 364 -7.44 11.93 -19.38
C VAL A 364 -6.74 10.81 -20.14
N VAL A 365 -6.82 10.88 -21.47
CA VAL A 365 -6.27 9.86 -22.37
C VAL A 365 -4.77 9.66 -22.10
N GLY A 366 -4.37 8.41 -21.92
CA GLY A 366 -2.96 8.04 -21.68
C GLY A 366 -2.51 8.23 -20.24
N GLY A 367 -3.40 8.53 -19.29
CA GLY A 367 -3.05 8.65 -17.88
C GLY A 367 -3.05 7.31 -17.14
N CYS A 368 -2.24 7.23 -16.09
CA CYS A 368 -2.46 6.28 -15.00
C CYS A 368 -3.23 7.00 -13.89
N HIS A 369 -4.35 6.43 -13.48
CA HIS A 369 -5.30 7.06 -12.58
C HIS A 369 -6.06 6.04 -11.73
N CYS A 370 -6.28 6.39 -10.46
CA CYS A 370 -7.20 5.70 -9.57
C CYS A 370 -8.10 6.70 -8.86
N GLN A 371 -9.36 6.34 -8.65
CA GLN A 371 -10.30 7.13 -7.84
C GLN A 371 -11.03 6.23 -6.85
N TRP A 372 -11.08 6.64 -5.59
CA TRP A 372 -11.89 6.03 -4.54
C TRP A 372 -12.71 7.08 -3.83
N THR A 373 -13.82 6.67 -3.23
CA THR A 373 -14.59 7.53 -2.31
C THR A 373 -14.80 6.83 -0.99
N SER A 374 -14.77 7.59 0.10
CA SER A 374 -15.12 7.12 1.41
C SER A 374 -16.62 7.22 1.65
N GLY A 375 -17.14 6.30 2.46
CA GLY A 375 -18.48 6.43 3.00
C GLY A 375 -19.63 6.29 2.00
N GLN A 376 -19.40 5.72 0.81
CA GLN A 376 -20.49 5.29 -0.06
C GLN A 376 -21.06 3.93 0.38
N SER A 377 -22.34 4.00 0.76
CA SER A 377 -23.50 3.13 0.46
C SER A 377 -23.23 1.81 -0.28
N ILE A 378 -23.88 0.74 0.20
CA ILE A 378 -24.28 -0.46 -0.55
C ILE A 378 -24.74 -0.09 -1.96
#